data_AF-A0A0A2DSU6-F1
#
_entry.id   AF-A0A0A2DSU6-F1
#
_cell.length_a   1.000
_cell.length_b   1.000
_cell.length_c   1.000
_cell.angle_alpha   90.00
_cell.angle_beta   90.00
_cell.angle_gamma   90.00
#
_symmetry.space_group_name_H-M   'P 1'
#
loop_
_entity.id
_entity.type
_entity.pdbx_description
1 polymer ?
#
loop_
_entity_poly.entity_id
_entity_poly.type
_entity_poly.pdbx_seq_one_letter_code
_entity_poly.pdbx_strand_id
1 'polypeptide(L)'
;MTDYPKCPQCLGNNTYFDGSAYICPDCFHEFHLDESDPIQDEEPRAKDCNGAELADGDVVTVIKDLKVRGSSLVIKQGTKVKGIRLTDNPEEVDCRIDGSAIVLKTCFLRKG
;
A
#
# COMPACT_ATOMS: atom_id res chain seq x y z
N MET A 1 -24.39 -26.05 -22.87
CA MET A 1 -23.07 -26.07 -23.51
C MET A 1 -22.14 -25.33 -22.57
N THR A 2 -21.16 -26.00 -22.00
CA THR A 2 -20.24 -25.41 -21.03
C THR A 2 -19.17 -24.67 -21.83
N ASP A 3 -19.20 -23.34 -21.79
CA ASP A 3 -18.25 -22.48 -22.48
C ASP A 3 -17.03 -22.31 -21.57
N TYR A 4 -15.93 -22.97 -21.93
CA TYR A 4 -14.65 -22.89 -21.23
C TYR A 4 -13.76 -21.83 -21.90
N PRO A 5 -12.87 -21.17 -21.15
CA PRO A 5 -12.01 -20.14 -21.71
C PRO A 5 -11.10 -20.68 -22.83
N LYS A 6 -10.75 -19.82 -23.77
CA LYS A 6 -9.69 -20.15 -24.72
C LYS A 6 -8.33 -20.13 -24.02
N CYS A 7 -7.45 -21.03 -24.41
CA CYS A 7 -6.08 -21.03 -23.90
C CYS A 7 -5.34 -19.74 -24.31
N PRO A 8 -4.67 -19.03 -23.39
CA PRO A 8 -3.92 -17.81 -23.73
C PRO A 8 -2.66 -18.08 -24.58
N GLN A 9 -2.10 -19.30 -24.53
CA GLN A 9 -0.88 -19.64 -25.26
C GLN A 9 -1.14 -20.07 -26.71
N CYS A 10 -2.16 -20.88 -26.96
CA CYS A 10 -2.46 -21.43 -28.29
C CYS A 10 -3.82 -21.02 -28.86
N LEU A 11 -4.63 -20.26 -28.10
CA LEU A 11 -6.00 -19.85 -28.45
C LEU A 11 -6.97 -21.02 -28.69
N GLY A 12 -6.60 -22.23 -28.25
CA GLY A 12 -7.42 -23.43 -28.35
C GLY A 12 -8.72 -23.31 -27.53
N ASN A 13 -9.81 -23.81 -28.09
CA ASN A 13 -11.15 -23.79 -27.48
C ASN A 13 -11.39 -24.97 -26.50
N ASN A 14 -10.48 -25.94 -26.41
CA ASN A 14 -10.69 -27.21 -25.70
C ASN A 14 -10.00 -27.23 -24.33
N THR A 15 -10.10 -26.15 -23.56
CA THR A 15 -9.54 -26.14 -22.20
C THR A 15 -10.51 -26.81 -21.22
N TYR A 16 -9.97 -27.37 -20.14
CA TYR A 16 -10.78 -27.98 -19.07
C TYR A 16 -10.22 -27.60 -17.71
N PHE A 17 -11.06 -27.60 -16.69
CA PHE A 17 -10.67 -27.30 -15.32
C PHE A 17 -10.34 -28.58 -14.55
N ASP A 18 -9.13 -28.68 -13.99
CA ASP A 18 -8.65 -29.87 -13.25
C ASP A 18 -8.94 -29.81 -11.74
N GLY A 19 -9.64 -28.77 -11.28
CA GLY A 19 -9.96 -28.54 -9.87
C GLY A 19 -9.14 -27.42 -9.24
N SER A 20 -8.01 -27.03 -9.83
CA SER A 20 -7.21 -25.88 -9.40
C SER A 20 -6.88 -24.92 -10.54
N ALA A 21 -6.56 -25.43 -11.73
CA ALA A 21 -6.20 -24.64 -12.90
C ALA A 21 -6.96 -25.08 -14.16
N TYR A 22 -6.97 -24.23 -15.19
CA TYR A 22 -7.38 -24.60 -16.54
C TYR A 22 -6.20 -25.20 -17.29
N ILE A 23 -6.41 -26.37 -17.87
CA ILE A 23 -5.40 -27.12 -18.61
C ILE A 23 -5.80 -27.13 -20.09
N CYS A 24 -4.84 -26.81 -20.96
CA CYS A 24 -5.00 -26.94 -22.41
C CYS A 24 -4.34 -28.23 -22.92
N PRO A 25 -5.09 -29.20 -23.47
CA PRO A 25 -4.53 -30.46 -23.98
C PRO A 25 -3.70 -30.30 -25.26
N ASP A 26 -3.94 -29.24 -26.05
CA ASP A 26 -3.22 -29.00 -27.31
C ASP A 26 -1.79 -28.49 -27.08
N CYS A 27 -1.53 -27.78 -25.98
CA CYS A 27 -0.23 -27.18 -25.71
C CYS A 27 0.31 -27.42 -24.29
N PHE A 28 -0.39 -28.20 -23.47
CA PHE A 28 -0.06 -28.48 -22.07
C PHE A 28 0.11 -27.22 -21.21
N HIS A 29 -0.46 -26.10 -21.62
CA HIS A 29 -0.40 -24.87 -20.85
C HIS A 29 -1.42 -24.89 -19.72
N GLU A 30 -0.94 -24.63 -18.51
CA GLU A 30 -1.71 -24.54 -17.29
C GLU A 30 -1.87 -23.06 -16.93
N PHE A 31 -3.11 -22.59 -16.79
CA PHE A 31 -3.39 -21.19 -16.53
C PHE A 31 -4.61 -21.01 -15.63
N HIS A 32 -4.65 -19.89 -14.93
CA HIS A 32 -5.79 -19.48 -14.11
C HIS A 32 -6.48 -18.29 -14.80
N LEU A 33 -7.82 -18.25 -14.74
CA LEU A 33 -8.61 -17.14 -15.27
C LEU A 33 -8.78 -15.97 -14.30
N ASP A 34 -8.28 -16.10 -13.08
CA ASP A 34 -8.29 -15.00 -12.15
C ASP A 34 -7.35 -13.91 -12.67
N GLU A 35 -7.99 -12.86 -13.22
CA GLU A 35 -7.37 -11.57 -13.44
C GLU A 35 -6.57 -11.22 -12.20
N SER A 36 -5.33 -10.82 -12.46
CA SER A 36 -4.37 -10.44 -11.46
C SER A 36 -4.91 -9.28 -10.64
N ASP A 37 -5.46 -9.58 -9.47
CA ASP A 37 -5.11 -8.82 -8.30
C ASP A 37 -4.10 -9.68 -7.55
N PRO A 38 -2.81 -9.32 -7.52
CA PRO A 38 -2.09 -9.61 -6.29
C PRO A 38 -2.96 -8.94 -5.23
N ILE A 39 -3.68 -9.76 -4.46
CA ILE A 39 -3.93 -9.46 -3.07
C ILE A 39 -2.52 -9.34 -2.51
N GLN A 40 -1.90 -8.18 -2.70
CA GLN A 40 -0.93 -7.68 -1.77
C GLN A 40 -1.72 -7.81 -0.48
N ASP A 41 -1.31 -8.73 0.38
CA ASP A 41 -1.54 -8.60 1.80
C ASP A 41 -1.25 -7.13 2.08
N GLU A 42 -2.32 -6.33 2.08
CA GLU A 42 -2.30 -4.94 2.48
C GLU A 42 -2.19 -5.06 3.99
N GLU A 43 -1.01 -5.48 4.47
CA GLU A 43 -0.56 -4.98 5.74
C GLU A 43 -0.86 -3.49 5.71
N PRO A 44 -1.55 -2.96 6.71
CA PRO A 44 -1.97 -1.58 6.71
C PRO A 44 -0.72 -0.70 6.65
N ARG A 45 -0.31 -0.34 5.42
CA ARG A 45 0.86 0.49 5.18
C ARG A 45 0.45 1.92 5.44
N ALA A 46 1.26 2.63 6.20
CA ALA A 46 1.04 4.04 6.44
C ALA A 46 1.11 4.80 5.10
N LYS A 47 0.03 5.51 4.77
CA LYS A 47 -0.05 6.34 3.57
C LYS A 47 -0.13 7.81 3.96
N ASP A 48 0.52 8.68 3.20
CA ASP A 48 0.43 10.13 3.40
C ASP A 48 -0.95 10.66 2.96
N CYS A 49 -1.19 11.97 3.11
CA CYS A 49 -2.45 12.59 2.74
C CYS A 49 -2.80 12.48 1.24
N ASN A 50 -1.83 12.15 0.37
CA ASN A 50 -2.04 11.95 -1.06
C ASN A 50 -2.11 10.47 -1.45
N GLY A 51 -2.02 9.55 -0.49
CA GLY A 51 -2.06 8.10 -0.74
C GLY A 51 -0.71 7.46 -1.11
N ALA A 52 0.40 8.19 -1.02
CA ALA A 52 1.73 7.66 -1.21
C ALA A 52 2.17 6.87 0.04
N GLU A 53 2.76 5.70 -0.20
CA GLU A 53 3.29 4.85 0.87
C GLU A 53 4.49 5.51 1.56
N LEU A 54 4.43 5.52 2.89
CA LEU A 54 5.48 5.98 3.78
C LEU A 54 6.32 4.78 4.23
N ALA A 55 7.63 5.00 4.34
CA ALA A 55 8.57 4.01 4.85
C ALA A 55 9.37 4.57 6.04
N ASP A 56 9.95 3.70 6.86
CA ASP A 56 10.92 4.12 7.87
C ASP A 56 12.09 4.87 7.24
N GLY A 57 12.43 6.02 7.82
CA GLY A 57 13.49 6.88 7.31
C GLY A 57 13.04 7.93 6.30
N ASP A 58 11.78 7.90 5.84
CA ASP A 58 11.27 8.88 4.87
C ASP A 58 11.24 10.30 5.44
N VAL A 59 11.10 11.26 4.52
CA VAL A 59 10.96 12.67 4.87
C VAL A 59 9.55 13.12 4.53
N VAL A 60 8.86 13.66 5.55
CA VAL A 60 7.48 14.12 5.43
C VAL A 60 7.38 15.61 5.74
N THR A 61 6.38 16.26 5.17
CA THR A 61 6.08 17.67 5.37
C THR A 61 4.68 17.82 5.93
N VAL A 62 4.54 18.61 6.98
CA VAL A 62 3.25 18.86 7.61
C VAL A 62 2.44 19.83 6.75
N ILE A 63 1.22 19.44 6.36
CA ILE A 63 0.38 20.25 5.45
C ILE A 63 -0.54 21.26 6.15
N LYS A 64 -0.70 21.17 7.48
CA LYS A 64 -1.57 22.06 8.28
C LYS A 64 -0.93 22.38 9.63
N ASP A 65 -1.33 23.48 10.26
CA ASP A 65 -0.93 23.76 11.65
C ASP A 65 -1.52 22.72 12.61
N LEU A 66 -0.64 22.03 13.35
CA LEU A 66 -1.00 21.03 14.35
C LEU A 66 -0.57 21.51 15.73
N LYS A 67 -1.53 21.59 16.65
CA LYS A 67 -1.22 21.79 18.07
C LYS A 67 -1.03 20.44 18.74
N VAL A 68 0.14 20.21 19.33
CA VAL A 68 0.42 18.97 20.06
C VAL A 68 -0.40 18.97 21.35
N ARG A 69 -1.18 17.91 21.58
CA ARG A 69 -1.91 17.75 22.84
C ARG A 69 -0.91 17.52 23.98
N GLY A 70 -1.03 18.30 25.06
CA GLY A 70 -0.12 18.20 26.21
C GLY A 70 1.16 19.04 26.11
N SER A 71 1.35 19.80 25.03
CA SER A 71 2.45 20.76 24.90
C SER A 71 1.97 22.12 24.39
N SER A 72 2.74 23.17 24.67
CA SER A 72 2.56 24.49 24.07
C SER A 72 3.14 24.57 22.64
N LEU A 73 3.77 23.48 22.17
CA LEU A 73 4.36 23.40 20.85
C LEU A 73 3.29 23.33 19.75
N VAL A 74 3.38 24.25 18.80
CA VAL A 74 2.56 24.28 17.59
C VAL A 74 3.46 23.96 16.40
N ILE A 75 3.17 22.87 15.72
CA ILE A 75 3.86 22.47 14.50
C ILE A 75 3.21 23.24 13.36
N LYS A 76 3.97 24.13 12.74
CA LYS A 76 3.49 24.97 11.65
C LYS A 76 3.38 24.18 10.35
N GLN A 77 2.41 24.57 9.51
CA GLN A 77 2.37 24.10 8.13
C GLN A 77 3.73 24.37 7.45
N GLY A 78 4.21 23.41 6.67
CA GLY A 78 5.51 23.46 5.99
C GLY A 78 6.68 22.93 6.81
N THR A 79 6.46 22.50 8.07
CA THR A 79 7.51 21.85 8.86
C THR A 79 7.92 20.53 8.21
N LYS A 80 9.20 20.40 7.86
CA LYS A 80 9.77 19.17 7.27
C LYS A 80 10.37 18.30 8.37
N VAL A 81 9.85 17.09 8.52
CA VAL A 81 10.31 16.08 9.48
C VAL A 81 11.07 15.00 8.73
N LYS A 82 12.32 14.76 9.12
CA LYS A 82 13.20 13.76 8.49
C LYS A 82 13.29 12.52 9.37
N GLY A 83 13.33 11.35 8.75
CA GLY A 83 13.55 10.11 9.47
C GLY A 83 12.35 9.69 10.30
N ILE A 84 11.17 9.64 9.68
CA ILE A 84 9.97 9.11 10.33
C ILE A 84 10.14 7.62 10.66
N ARG A 85 9.41 7.14 11.65
CA ARG A 85 9.26 5.72 11.93
C ARG A 85 7.82 5.30 11.79
N LEU A 86 7.61 4.16 11.13
CA LEU A 86 6.31 3.53 11.07
C LEU A 86 5.96 2.95 12.43
N THR A 87 4.68 3.00 12.75
CA THR A 87 4.11 2.43 13.98
C THR A 87 3.19 1.26 13.61
N ASP A 88 2.75 0.48 14.60
CA ASP A 88 1.76 -0.59 14.39
C ASP A 88 0.42 -0.09 13.81
N ASN A 89 0.18 1.23 13.87
CA ASN A 89 -1.02 1.87 13.36
C ASN A 89 -0.73 2.65 12.05
N PRO A 90 -1.36 2.31 10.90
CA PRO A 90 -1.13 2.97 9.60
C PRO A 90 -1.48 4.46 9.58
N GLU A 91 -2.34 4.90 10.49
CA GLU A 91 -2.80 6.28 10.58
C GLU A 91 -1.81 7.17 11.36
N GLU A 92 -0.76 6.59 11.94
CA GLU A 92 0.15 7.25 12.86
C GLU A 92 1.61 6.96 12.49
N VAL A 93 2.46 7.96 12.64
CA VAL A 93 3.92 7.81 12.50
C VAL A 93 4.64 8.51 13.64
N ASP A 94 5.70 7.87 14.13
CA ASP A 94 6.60 8.46 15.11
C ASP A 94 7.60 9.38 14.42
N CYS A 95 7.68 10.60 14.93
CA CYS A 95 8.48 11.68 14.38
C CYS A 95 9.38 12.25 15.47
N ARG A 96 10.64 12.55 15.15
CA ARG A 96 11.51 13.34 16.04
C ARG A 96 11.56 14.79 15.59
N ILE A 97 11.14 15.69 16.48
CA ILE A 97 11.19 17.14 16.28
C ILE A 97 11.87 17.76 17.50
N ASP A 98 12.98 18.48 17.28
CA ASP A 98 13.73 19.19 18.33
C ASP A 98 14.10 18.30 19.54
N GLY A 99 14.47 17.04 19.27
CA GLY A 99 14.83 16.05 20.30
C GLY A 99 13.63 15.40 21.02
N SER A 100 12.40 15.85 20.76
CA SER A 100 11.18 15.25 21.29
C SER A 100 10.60 14.22 20.31
N ALA A 101 10.21 13.05 20.82
CA ALA A 101 9.43 12.07 20.06
C ALA A 101 7.95 12.47 20.09
N ILE A 102 7.35 12.62 18.92
CA ILE A 102 5.97 13.08 18.75
C ILE A 102 5.31 12.17 17.72
N VAL A 103 4.14 11.63 18.08
CA VAL A 103 3.32 10.85 17.16
C VAL A 103 2.42 11.80 16.37
N LEU A 104 2.45 11.71 15.05
CA LEU A 104 1.66 12.53 14.13
C LEU A 104 0.75 11.64 13.29
N LYS A 105 -0.45 12.15 12.98
CA LYS A 105 -1.37 11.46 12.06
C LYS A 105 -0.93 11.63 10.61
N THR A 106 -0.90 10.54 9.86
CA THR A 106 -0.47 10.49 8.46
C THR A 106 -1.35 11.30 7.52
N CYS A 107 -2.63 11.48 7.85
CA CYS A 107 -3.57 12.35 7.12
C CYS A 107 -3.16 13.83 7.03
N PHE A 108 -2.25 14.29 7.89
CA PHE A 108 -1.72 15.67 7.88
C PHE A 108 -0.27 15.76 7.42
N LEU A 109 0.27 14.65 6.91
CA LEU A 109 1.64 14.54 6.42
C LEU A 109 1.61 14.34 4.92
N ARG A 110 2.60 14.92 4.25
CA ARG A 110 2.86 14.74 2.83
C ARG A 110 4.26 14.21 2.63
N LYS A 111 4.43 13.14 1.86
CA LYS A 111 5.77 12.68 1.44
C LYS A 111 6.44 13.76 0.59
N GLY A 112 7.68 14.14 0.95
CA GLY A 112 8.36 15.31 0.37
C GLY A 112 9.75 15.03 -0.18
#